data_AF-A0A5N6P3D7-F1
#
_entry.id   AF-A0A5N6P3D7-F1
#
_cell.length_a   1.000
_cell.length_b   1.000
_cell.length_c   1.000
_cell.angle_alpha   90.00
_cell.angle_beta   90.00
_cell.angle_gamma   90.00
#
_symmetry.space_group_name_H-M   'P 1'
#
loop_
_entity.id
_entity.type
_entity.pdbx_description
1 polymer ?
#
loop_
_entity_poly.entity_id
_entity_poly.type
_entity_poly.pdbx_seq_one_letter_code
_entity_poly.pdbx_strand_id
1 'polypeptide(L)'
;MLTILWSILHCSSYRIQHQRIEPTRNLLANRPRPRLFNVDDYGAVANGADDSKAFMEAWRNACSSSKGAEFVVPKNKVYHLKPILFSGPCNPNLKVKIYGTIKASSHKSDYDEDRRHWIVFEDLEDLTVEGGGTINGNGRIWWIKSCKVDETQPCIGAPTGFKSTLFLETLVMKIDNDGNEMK
;
A
#
# COMPACT_ATOMS: atom_id res chain seq x y z
N MET A 1 -66.48 1.81 -21.76
CA MET A 1 -65.42 1.83 -20.71
C MET A 1 -64.07 1.71 -21.40
N LEU A 2 -63.23 2.70 -21.10
CA LEU A 2 -61.84 3.01 -21.48
C LEU A 2 -61.09 2.23 -22.58
N THR A 3 -60.56 3.05 -23.48
CA THR A 3 -59.48 2.90 -24.47
C THR A 3 -58.13 2.49 -23.88
N ILE A 4 -57.37 1.61 -24.54
CA ILE A 4 -55.91 1.50 -24.39
C ILE A 4 -55.26 1.87 -25.72
N LEU A 5 -54.57 3.01 -25.71
CA LEU A 5 -53.72 3.55 -26.76
C LEU A 5 -52.27 3.04 -26.58
N TRP A 6 -51.66 2.73 -27.74
CA TRP A 6 -50.28 3.03 -28.14
C TRP A 6 -49.12 2.32 -27.44
N SER A 7 -47.95 2.08 -28.03
CA SER A 7 -47.44 1.90 -29.40
C SER A 7 -45.92 1.78 -29.20
N ILE A 8 -45.34 0.68 -29.69
CA ILE A 8 -44.02 0.56 -30.35
C ILE A 8 -42.81 1.23 -29.67
N LEU A 9 -41.80 0.42 -29.30
CA LEU A 9 -40.44 0.52 -29.88
C LEU A 9 -39.57 -0.67 -29.41
N HIS A 10 -39.02 -1.35 -30.40
CA HIS A 10 -38.07 -2.45 -30.27
C HIS A 10 -36.72 -1.93 -29.75
N CYS A 11 -36.16 -2.61 -28.75
CA CYS A 11 -34.71 -2.72 -28.63
C CYS A 11 -34.39 -4.21 -28.61
N SER A 12 -34.03 -4.74 -29.77
CA SER A 12 -33.54 -6.11 -29.91
C SER A 12 -32.22 -6.19 -29.16
N SER A 13 -32.22 -6.89 -28.02
CA SER A 13 -31.04 -7.15 -27.21
C SER A 13 -30.06 -7.98 -28.04
N TYR A 14 -29.06 -7.33 -28.64
CA TYR A 14 -27.85 -8.03 -29.08
C TYR A 14 -27.15 -8.59 -27.83
N ARG A 15 -27.36 -9.87 -27.58
CA ARG A 15 -26.64 -10.63 -26.56
C ARG A 15 -25.23 -10.89 -27.07
N ILE A 16 -24.28 -10.01 -26.79
CA ILE A 16 -22.86 -10.35 -26.87
C ILE A 16 -22.62 -11.42 -25.82
N GLN A 17 -22.48 -12.68 -26.26
CA GLN A 17 -21.96 -13.73 -25.40
C GLN A 17 -20.49 -13.39 -25.12
N HIS A 18 -20.21 -12.74 -23.98
CA HIS A 18 -18.89 -12.83 -23.39
C HIS A 18 -18.69 -14.29 -23.00
N GLN A 19 -18.02 -15.06 -23.86
CA GLN A 19 -17.45 -16.33 -23.44
C GLN A 19 -16.48 -16.01 -22.30
N ARG A 20 -16.86 -16.42 -21.08
CA ARG A 20 -15.94 -16.47 -19.95
C ARG A 20 -14.93 -17.55 -20.31
N ILE A 21 -13.78 -17.15 -20.85
CA ILE A 21 -12.64 -18.06 -21.02
C ILE A 21 -12.17 -18.38 -19.60
N GLU A 22 -12.70 -19.45 -19.02
CA GLU A 22 -12.19 -20.00 -17.76
C GLU A 22 -10.79 -20.56 -18.05
N PRO A 23 -9.73 -20.10 -17.37
CA PRO A 23 -8.41 -20.70 -17.51
C PRO A 23 -8.52 -22.19 -17.19
N THR A 24 -8.06 -23.06 -18.09
CA THR A 24 -8.08 -24.51 -17.84
C THR A 24 -7.34 -24.79 -16.52
N ARG A 25 -7.94 -25.62 -15.64
CA ARG A 25 -7.41 -25.94 -14.29
C ARG A 25 -5.92 -26.33 -14.29
N ASN A 26 -5.41 -26.86 -15.41
CA ASN A 26 -4.01 -27.24 -15.59
C ASN A 26 -3.03 -26.03 -15.69
N LEU A 27 -3.48 -24.86 -16.15
CA LEU A 27 -2.64 -23.66 -16.25
C LEU A 27 -2.41 -22.96 -14.90
N LEU A 28 -3.36 -23.09 -13.96
CA LEU A 28 -3.21 -22.55 -12.60
C LEU A 28 -2.30 -23.44 -11.73
N ALA A 29 -2.29 -24.75 -11.97
CA ALA A 29 -1.48 -25.71 -11.21
C ALA A 29 0.03 -25.66 -11.53
N ASN A 30 0.43 -25.06 -12.66
CA ASN A 30 1.83 -25.05 -13.13
C ASN A 30 2.52 -23.67 -12.99
N ARG A 31 1.89 -22.69 -12.30
CA ARG A 31 2.57 -21.42 -12.01
C ARG A 31 3.62 -21.63 -10.91
N PRO A 32 4.88 -21.19 -11.11
CA PRO A 32 5.87 -21.22 -10.05
C PRO A 32 5.35 -20.46 -8.82
N ARG A 33 5.33 -21.12 -7.66
CA ARG A 33 4.93 -20.45 -6.42
C ARG A 33 5.92 -19.33 -6.10
N PRO A 34 5.43 -18.12 -5.78
CA PRO A 34 6.32 -17.03 -5.43
C PRO A 34 7.04 -17.34 -4.11
N ARG A 35 8.23 -16.77 -3.95
CA ARG A 35 8.99 -16.85 -2.69
C ARG A 35 8.43 -15.84 -1.68
N LEU A 36 8.28 -16.29 -0.44
CA LEU A 36 7.78 -15.47 0.65
C LEU A 36 8.93 -14.76 1.37
N PHE A 37 8.80 -13.47 1.60
CA PHE A 37 9.73 -12.64 2.35
C PHE A 37 8.94 -11.93 3.46
N ASN A 38 8.72 -12.64 4.57
CA ASN A 38 8.01 -12.10 5.73
C ASN A 38 8.98 -11.26 6.57
N VAL A 39 8.62 -10.02 6.89
CA VAL A 39 9.46 -9.10 7.68
C VAL A 39 9.88 -9.66 9.05
N ASP A 40 9.09 -10.56 9.64
CA ASP A 40 9.44 -11.24 10.89
C ASP A 40 10.69 -12.13 10.74
N ASP A 41 10.87 -12.76 9.57
CA ASP A 41 12.02 -13.63 9.26
C ASP A 41 13.33 -12.82 9.14
N TYR A 42 13.21 -11.50 9.02
CA TYR A 42 14.31 -10.53 8.94
C TYR A 42 14.48 -9.73 10.24
N GLY A 43 13.83 -10.15 11.32
CA GLY A 43 14.03 -9.58 12.65
C GLY A 43 13.10 -8.42 13.02
N ALA A 44 12.02 -8.18 12.28
CA ALA A 44 10.99 -7.24 12.70
C ALA A 44 10.28 -7.80 13.95
N VAL A 45 10.10 -6.97 14.98
CA VAL A 45 9.59 -7.42 16.29
C VAL A 45 8.21 -6.84 16.58
N ALA A 46 7.89 -5.66 16.06
CA ALA A 46 6.63 -4.95 16.34
C ALA A 46 6.41 -4.68 17.85
N ASN A 47 7.46 -4.31 18.57
CA ASN A 47 7.42 -3.99 20.01
C ASN A 47 7.34 -2.47 20.30
N GLY A 48 7.11 -1.64 19.28
CA GLY A 48 7.13 -0.18 19.37
C GLY A 48 8.47 0.47 19.07
N ALA A 49 9.55 -0.31 18.96
CA ALA A 49 10.83 0.17 18.42
C ALA A 49 10.83 0.20 16.89
N ASP A 50 11.87 0.81 16.32
CA ASP A 50 12.04 0.94 14.87
C ASP A 50 12.32 -0.43 14.20
N ASP A 51 11.45 -0.80 13.26
CA ASP A 51 11.52 -2.03 12.46
C ASP A 51 12.08 -1.77 11.04
N SER A 52 12.44 -0.51 10.69
CA SER A 52 12.86 -0.13 9.32
C SER A 52 14.01 -0.96 8.76
N LYS A 53 14.98 -1.35 9.60
CA LYS A 53 16.12 -2.16 9.16
C LYS A 53 15.68 -3.56 8.68
N ALA A 54 14.78 -4.20 9.42
CA ALA A 54 14.26 -5.53 9.07
C ALA A 54 13.40 -5.46 7.80
N PHE A 55 12.58 -4.42 7.67
CA PHE A 55 11.80 -4.17 6.45
C PHE A 55 12.70 -3.97 5.23
N MET A 56 13.79 -3.22 5.38
CA MET A 56 14.71 -2.99 4.28
C MET A 56 15.46 -4.25 3.86
N GLU A 57 15.85 -5.09 4.82
CA GLU A 57 16.51 -6.35 4.52
C GLU A 57 15.57 -7.35 3.83
N ALA A 58 14.32 -7.46 4.31
CA ALA A 58 13.28 -8.25 3.69
C ALA A 58 13.02 -7.78 2.25
N TRP A 59 12.92 -6.46 2.03
CA TRP A 59 12.71 -5.88 0.71
C TRP A 59 13.85 -6.19 -0.25
N ARG A 60 15.11 -5.98 0.17
CA ARG A 60 16.28 -6.25 -0.68
C ARG A 60 16.33 -7.70 -1.16
N ASN A 61 16.00 -8.64 -0.28
CA ASN A 61 15.95 -10.05 -0.62
C ASN A 61 14.74 -10.41 -1.52
N ALA A 62 13.58 -9.78 -1.29
CA ALA A 62 12.41 -9.95 -2.15
C ALA A 62 12.66 -9.41 -3.57
N CYS A 63 13.18 -8.19 -3.66
CA CYS A 63 13.46 -7.48 -4.91
C CYS A 63 14.52 -8.20 -5.76
N SER A 64 15.55 -8.76 -5.13
CA SER A 64 16.61 -9.53 -5.80
C SER A 64 16.22 -10.97 -6.17
N SER A 65 14.99 -11.40 -5.88
CA SER A 65 14.53 -12.75 -6.19
C SER A 65 14.44 -12.97 -7.72
N SER A 66 15.09 -14.03 -8.20
CA SER A 66 14.99 -14.48 -9.60
C SER A 66 13.65 -15.15 -9.93
N LYS A 67 12.84 -15.48 -8.92
CA LYS A 67 11.46 -15.98 -9.05
C LYS A 67 10.49 -14.88 -8.60
N GLY A 68 9.21 -15.01 -8.94
CA GLY A 68 8.17 -14.16 -8.35
C GLY A 68 8.26 -14.15 -6.82
N ALA A 69 7.94 -13.01 -6.21
CA ALA A 69 8.21 -12.75 -4.80
C ALA A 69 7.00 -12.10 -4.13
N GLU A 70 6.80 -12.42 -2.87
CA GLU A 70 5.80 -11.81 -1.99
C GLU A 70 6.51 -11.23 -0.78
N PHE A 71 6.60 -9.90 -0.71
CA PHE A 71 7.01 -9.17 0.49
C PHE A 71 5.81 -9.08 1.43
N VAL A 72 5.94 -9.57 2.67
CA VAL A 72 4.79 -9.78 3.55
C VAL A 72 4.95 -9.10 4.90
N VAL A 73 3.96 -8.28 5.24
CA VAL A 73 3.74 -7.72 6.57
C VAL A 73 2.57 -8.46 7.23
N PRO A 74 2.82 -9.31 8.24
CA PRO A 74 1.82 -10.22 8.77
C PRO A 74 0.76 -9.50 9.61
N LYS A 75 -0.41 -10.12 9.72
CA LYS A 75 -1.56 -9.61 10.48
C LYS A 75 -1.28 -9.49 11.98
N ASN A 76 -2.11 -8.72 12.67
CA ASN A 76 -2.15 -8.59 14.14
C ASN A 76 -0.89 -8.00 14.79
N LYS A 77 -0.06 -7.28 14.03
CA LYS A 77 1.14 -6.59 14.52
C LYS A 77 1.17 -5.13 14.06
N VAL A 78 1.86 -4.28 14.82
CA VAL A 78 2.06 -2.86 14.54
C VAL A 78 3.56 -2.58 14.47
N TYR A 79 4.06 -2.44 13.25
CA TYR A 79 5.47 -2.17 12.98
C TYR A 79 5.69 -0.66 12.89
N HIS A 80 6.77 -0.16 13.49
CA HIS A 80 7.09 1.27 13.44
C HIS A 80 8.22 1.50 12.46
N LEU A 81 7.99 2.33 11.45
CA LEU A 81 9.00 2.64 10.45
C LEU A 81 9.36 4.13 10.47
N LYS A 82 10.66 4.39 10.45
CA LYS A 82 11.24 5.67 9.99
C LYS A 82 11.04 5.84 8.48
N PRO A 83 11.36 7.02 7.89
CA PRO A 83 11.42 7.17 6.45
C PRO A 83 12.18 6.02 5.76
N ILE A 84 11.59 5.46 4.71
CA ILE A 84 12.09 4.26 4.04
C ILE A 84 11.83 4.34 2.53
N LEU A 85 12.86 3.96 1.78
CA LEU A 85 12.85 3.89 0.32
C LEU A 85 12.95 2.43 -0.13
N PHE A 86 11.87 1.94 -0.73
CA PHE A 86 11.78 0.66 -1.41
C PHE A 86 12.09 0.85 -2.89
N SER A 87 13.39 0.82 -3.22
CA SER A 87 13.89 1.01 -4.59
C SER A 87 14.09 -0.31 -5.33
N GLY A 88 13.85 -0.28 -6.64
CA GLY A 88 14.14 -1.37 -7.60
C GLY A 88 15.47 -1.17 -8.37
N PRO A 89 15.61 -1.78 -9.56
CA PRO A 89 14.62 -2.60 -10.26
C PRO A 89 14.42 -3.96 -9.59
N CYS A 90 13.18 -4.46 -9.57
CA CYS A 90 12.83 -5.76 -9.04
C CYS A 90 12.25 -6.67 -10.14
N ASN A 91 12.03 -7.95 -9.81
CA ASN A 91 11.24 -8.84 -10.66
C ASN A 91 9.81 -8.28 -10.83
N PRO A 92 9.23 -8.23 -12.05
CA PRO A 92 7.86 -7.75 -12.28
C PRO A 92 6.77 -8.55 -11.54
N ASN A 93 7.08 -9.79 -11.12
CA ASN A 93 6.17 -10.62 -10.32
C ASN A 93 6.36 -10.41 -8.81
N LEU A 94 6.85 -9.24 -8.38
CA LEU A 94 6.92 -8.84 -6.98
C LEU A 94 5.56 -8.30 -6.51
N LYS A 95 5.07 -8.85 -5.40
CA LYS A 95 3.86 -8.36 -4.72
C LYS A 95 4.17 -7.94 -3.31
N VAL A 96 3.59 -6.82 -2.89
CA VAL A 96 3.64 -6.34 -1.51
C VAL A 96 2.30 -6.67 -0.85
N LYS A 97 2.34 -7.50 0.19
CA LYS A 97 1.17 -7.95 0.93
C LYS A 97 1.18 -7.42 2.35
N ILE A 98 0.31 -6.46 2.63
CA ILE A 98 0.23 -5.80 3.94
C ILE A 98 -1.06 -6.22 4.65
N TYR A 99 -0.90 -7.12 5.62
CA TYR A 99 -2.00 -7.60 6.46
C TYR A 99 -1.96 -7.00 7.87
N GLY A 100 -0.78 -6.56 8.33
CA GLY A 100 -0.58 -5.88 9.61
C GLY A 100 -0.79 -4.36 9.54
N THR A 101 -0.32 -3.67 10.57
CA THR A 101 -0.25 -2.21 10.60
C THR A 101 1.21 -1.78 10.44
N ILE A 102 1.44 -0.86 9.52
CA ILE A 102 2.68 -0.09 9.43
C ILE A 102 2.37 1.29 9.98
N LYS A 103 3.08 1.72 11.02
CA LYS A 103 2.87 3.01 11.68
C LYS A 103 4.13 3.88 11.54
N ALA A 104 3.94 5.17 11.27
CA ALA A 104 5.02 6.12 11.12
C ALA A 104 5.66 6.44 12.48
N SER A 105 6.98 6.69 12.49
CA SER A 105 7.69 7.08 13.72
C SER A 105 7.00 8.24 14.45
N SER A 106 7.02 8.20 15.78
CA SER A 106 6.53 9.27 16.64
C SER A 106 7.53 10.42 16.82
N HIS A 107 8.75 10.31 16.30
CA HIS A 107 9.82 11.29 16.49
C HIS A 107 10.02 12.11 15.22
N LYS A 108 9.73 13.41 15.27
CA LYS A 108 9.90 14.31 14.11
C LYS A 108 11.34 14.37 13.59
N SER A 109 12.33 14.16 14.47
CA SER A 109 13.75 14.12 14.12
C SER A 109 14.10 12.96 13.19
N ASP A 110 13.31 11.87 13.19
CA ASP A 110 13.53 10.77 12.24
C ASP A 110 13.27 11.17 10.78
N TYR A 111 12.66 12.34 10.56
CA TYR A 111 12.35 12.91 9.25
C TYR A 111 13.29 14.04 8.85
N ASP A 112 14.35 14.33 9.62
CA ASP A 112 15.23 15.47 9.33
C ASP A 112 15.99 15.31 8.00
N GLU A 113 16.35 14.08 7.62
CA GLU A 113 17.02 13.78 6.35
C GLU A 113 16.09 13.91 5.14
N ASP A 114 14.86 13.39 5.24
CA ASP A 114 13.79 13.59 4.26
C ASP A 114 12.49 14.01 4.93
N ARG A 115 12.29 15.33 4.99
CA ARG A 115 11.09 15.95 5.57
C ARG A 115 9.83 15.72 4.75
N ARG A 116 9.96 15.28 3.49
CA ARG A 116 8.87 15.27 2.52
C ARG A 116 8.28 13.90 2.31
N HIS A 117 8.98 12.82 2.66
CA HIS A 117 8.51 11.48 2.39
C HIS A 117 8.68 10.55 3.59
N TRP A 118 7.71 9.66 3.76
CA TRP A 118 7.78 8.57 4.73
C TRP A 118 8.03 7.23 4.04
N ILE A 119 7.07 6.71 3.26
CA ILE A 119 7.26 5.48 2.49
C ILE A 119 7.32 5.82 1.02
N VAL A 120 8.42 5.45 0.36
CA VAL A 120 8.62 5.67 -1.07
C VAL A 120 8.85 4.33 -1.77
N PHE A 121 8.12 4.12 -2.86
CA PHE A 121 8.37 3.07 -3.84
C PHE A 121 8.90 3.71 -5.12
N GLU A 122 10.07 3.30 -5.58
CA GLU A 122 10.78 3.92 -6.71
C GLU A 122 11.43 2.88 -7.62
N ASP A 123 11.46 3.15 -8.92
CA ASP A 123 12.05 2.28 -9.95
C ASP A 123 11.46 0.86 -10.01
N LEU A 124 10.13 0.75 -9.96
CA LEU A 124 9.39 -0.52 -9.94
C LEU A 124 8.42 -0.66 -11.09
N GLU A 125 8.54 -1.74 -11.86
CA GLU A 125 7.58 -2.09 -12.91
C GLU A 125 6.42 -2.90 -12.32
N ASP A 126 5.18 -2.52 -12.63
CA ASP A 126 3.94 -3.22 -12.28
C ASP A 126 3.77 -3.58 -10.78
N LEU A 127 4.17 -2.67 -9.88
CA LEU A 127 4.06 -2.91 -8.44
C LEU A 127 2.60 -3.11 -8.01
N THR A 128 2.31 -4.29 -7.46
CA THR A 128 1.04 -4.59 -6.80
C THR A 128 1.19 -4.49 -5.27
N VAL A 129 0.35 -3.65 -4.64
CA VAL A 129 0.26 -3.54 -3.18
C VAL A 129 -1.14 -3.95 -2.73
N GLU A 130 -1.25 -5.14 -2.14
CA GLU A 130 -2.52 -5.74 -1.75
C GLU A 130 -2.55 -6.12 -0.27
N GLY A 131 -3.73 -6.48 0.22
CA GLY A 131 -3.92 -6.92 1.60
C GLY A 131 -5.22 -6.39 2.19
N GLY A 132 -5.22 -6.24 3.50
CA GLY A 132 -6.34 -5.66 4.27
C GLY A 132 -5.88 -4.95 5.54
N GLY A 133 -4.56 -4.71 5.64
CA GLY A 133 -3.90 -4.06 6.75
C GLY A 133 -4.08 -2.54 6.75
N THR A 134 -3.24 -1.85 7.52
CA THR A 134 -3.33 -0.41 7.75
C THR A 134 -1.98 0.27 7.58
N ILE A 135 -1.96 1.38 6.86
CA ILE A 135 -0.86 2.34 6.86
C ILE A 135 -1.29 3.51 7.74
N ASN A 136 -0.69 3.63 8.92
CA ASN A 136 -0.95 4.71 9.88
C ASN A 136 0.16 5.76 9.79
N GLY A 137 -0.15 6.94 9.24
CA GLY A 137 0.79 8.05 9.07
C GLY A 137 1.19 8.79 10.34
N ASN A 138 0.62 8.42 11.50
CA ASN A 138 0.86 9.05 12.80
C ASN A 138 0.71 10.59 12.77
N GLY A 139 -0.27 11.09 11.99
CA GLY A 139 -0.42 12.50 11.63
C GLY A 139 -0.55 13.46 12.81
N ARG A 140 -1.06 12.99 13.95
CA ARG A 140 -1.29 13.80 15.15
C ARG A 140 -0.05 14.52 15.65
N ILE A 141 1.13 13.91 15.54
CA ILE A 141 2.38 14.57 15.97
C ILE A 141 2.68 15.82 15.13
N TRP A 142 2.19 15.87 13.88
CA TRP A 142 2.41 16.95 12.94
C TRP A 142 1.44 18.10 13.15
N TRP A 143 0.13 17.84 13.16
CA TRP A 143 -0.86 18.91 13.15
C TRP A 143 -1.09 19.58 14.52
N ILE A 144 -0.91 18.89 15.64
CA ILE A 144 -1.19 19.44 16.98
C ILE A 144 -0.31 20.64 17.37
N LYS A 145 0.86 20.78 16.75
CA LYS A 145 1.77 21.93 16.91
C LYS A 145 2.04 22.64 15.58
N SER A 146 1.08 22.61 14.66
CA SER A 146 1.20 23.29 13.38
C SER A 146 0.69 24.72 13.46
N CYS A 147 1.15 25.58 12.55
CA CYS A 147 0.66 26.95 12.44
C CYS A 147 -0.84 27.07 12.15
N LYS A 148 -1.49 25.98 11.68
CA LYS A 148 -2.95 25.89 11.50
C LYS A 148 -3.71 25.82 12.82
N VAL A 149 -3.06 25.34 13.88
CA VAL A 149 -3.63 25.17 15.22
C VAL A 149 -3.12 26.24 16.18
N ASP A 150 -1.85 26.64 16.04
CA ASP A 150 -1.20 27.67 16.84
C ASP A 150 -0.38 28.57 15.91
N GLU A 151 -0.91 29.75 15.58
CA GLU A 151 -0.30 30.72 14.66
C GLU A 151 1.09 31.21 15.09
N THR A 152 1.48 30.98 16.36
CA THR A 152 2.83 31.31 16.83
C THR A 152 3.90 30.30 16.36
N GLN A 153 3.47 29.14 15.85
CA GLN A 153 4.37 28.11 15.33
C GLN A 153 4.78 28.39 13.88
N PRO A 154 5.99 27.99 13.46
CA PRO A 154 6.37 28.03 12.05
C PRO A 154 5.49 27.08 11.22
N CYS A 155 5.08 27.53 10.04
CA CYS A 155 4.34 26.69 9.09
C CYS A 155 5.25 25.65 8.44
N ILE A 156 5.29 24.45 9.03
CA ILE A 156 6.07 23.32 8.53
C ILE A 156 5.10 22.22 8.08
N GLY A 157 5.24 21.77 6.83
CA GLY A 157 4.42 20.70 6.26
C GLY A 157 4.74 19.33 6.85
N ALA A 158 3.74 18.47 6.95
CA ALA A 158 3.93 17.06 7.28
C ALA A 158 4.51 16.28 6.08
N PRO A 159 5.26 15.19 6.32
CA PRO A 159 5.71 14.30 5.25
C PRO A 159 4.54 13.68 4.49
N THR A 160 4.77 13.40 3.20
CA THR A 160 3.91 12.58 2.38
C THR A 160 3.96 11.15 2.91
N GLY A 161 2.81 10.61 3.34
CA GLY A 161 2.76 9.29 3.96
C GLY A 161 3.18 8.16 3.03
N PHE A 162 2.78 8.24 1.76
CA PHE A 162 3.06 7.22 0.75
C PHE A 162 3.29 7.88 -0.61
N LYS A 163 4.39 7.55 -1.29
CA LYS A 163 4.70 7.99 -2.66
C LYS A 163 5.08 6.80 -3.53
N SER A 164 4.50 6.71 -4.71
CA SER A 164 4.90 5.79 -5.79
C SER A 164 5.20 6.60 -7.03
N THR A 165 6.30 6.30 -7.74
CA THR A 165 6.65 6.96 -9.01
C THR A 165 5.91 6.37 -10.22
N LEU A 166 5.28 5.21 -10.09
CA LEU A 166 4.52 4.53 -11.15
C LEU A 166 3.10 4.16 -10.67
N PHE A 167 2.18 4.01 -11.63
CA PHE A 167 0.75 3.79 -11.39
C PHE A 167 0.56 2.46 -10.63
N LEU A 168 0.05 2.54 -9.40
CA LEU A 168 -0.35 1.37 -8.63
C LEU A 168 -1.66 0.83 -9.22
N GLU A 169 -1.63 -0.36 -9.79
CA GLU A 169 -2.86 -0.93 -10.40
C GLU A 169 -3.91 -1.31 -9.35
N THR A 170 -3.53 -1.49 -8.08
CA THR A 170 -4.47 -1.75 -6.98
C THR A 170 -3.83 -1.43 -5.63
N LEU A 171 -4.50 -0.62 -4.81
CA LEU A 171 -4.19 -0.39 -3.39
C LEU A 171 -5.43 -0.75 -2.55
N VAL A 172 -5.43 -1.92 -1.90
CA VAL A 172 -6.52 -2.33 -0.98
C VAL A 172 -6.04 -2.20 0.47
N MET A 173 -5.75 -0.99 0.90
CA MET A 173 -5.28 -0.73 2.27
C MET A 173 -6.10 0.36 2.96
N LYS A 174 -6.21 0.25 4.28
CA LYS A 174 -6.74 1.35 5.10
C LYS A 174 -5.62 2.36 5.33
N ILE A 175 -5.89 3.62 5.02
CA ILE A 175 -5.02 4.74 5.40
C ILE A 175 -5.61 5.36 6.67
N ASP A 176 -4.80 5.42 7.72
CA ASP A 176 -5.11 6.04 9.00
C ASP A 176 -4.10 7.17 9.26
N ASN A 177 -4.54 8.27 9.85
CA ASN A 177 -3.67 9.40 10.17
C ASN A 177 -3.92 9.98 11.58
N ASP A 178 -4.47 9.17 12.50
CA ASP A 178 -4.73 9.50 13.91
C ASP A 178 -5.69 10.70 14.14
N GLY A 179 -6.67 10.91 13.25
CA GLY A 179 -7.80 11.84 13.47
C GLY A 179 -7.55 13.32 13.14
N ASN A 180 -8.63 14.11 13.22
CA ASN A 180 -8.89 15.34 12.45
C ASN A 180 -7.78 16.41 12.42
N GLU A 181 -7.25 16.62 11.21
CA GLU A 181 -6.77 17.94 10.76
C GLU A 181 -7.94 18.93 10.90
N MET A 182 -7.83 19.91 11.80
CA MET A 182 -8.81 20.99 11.87
C MET A 182 -8.67 21.81 10.58
N LYS A 183 -9.68 21.67 9.71
CA LYS A 183 -9.83 22.44 8.47
C LYS A 183 -10.04 23.92 8.77
#